data_AF-A0A522W208-F1
#
_entry.id   AF-A0A522W208-F1
#
_cell.length_a   1.000
_cell.length_b   1.000
_cell.length_c   1.000
_cell.angle_alpha   90.00
_cell.angle_beta   90.00
_cell.angle_gamma   90.00
#
_symmetry.space_group_name_H-M   'P 1'
#
loop_
_entity.id
_entity.type
_entity.pdbx_description
1 polymer ?
#
loop_
_entity_poly.entity_id
_entity_poly.type
_entity_poly.pdbx_seq_one_letter_code
_entity_poly.pdbx_strand_id
1 'polypeptide(L)'
;MPKSYLSEERKQGLSQNALYAAESGAARRAGDEEAAWAWLRLAEIPAHALLALKRVEGADYIRKIGLRTETAEKTYGKDWLDRNI
;
A
#
# COMPACT_ATOMS: atom_id res chain seq x y z
N MET A 1 -0.47 0.94 -15.60
CA MET A 1 -0.83 -0.05 -14.56
C MET A 1 0.35 -1.00 -14.38
N PRO A 2 0.71 -1.42 -13.16
CA PRO A 2 1.81 -2.36 -12.93
C PRO A 2 1.52 -3.73 -13.55
N LYS A 3 2.53 -4.60 -13.63
CA LYS A 3 2.38 -5.98 -14.12
C LYS A 3 1.36 -6.73 -13.26
N SER A 4 0.38 -7.37 -13.91
CA SER A 4 -0.67 -8.13 -13.23
C SER A 4 -0.21 -9.56 -12.95
N TYR A 5 -0.58 -10.07 -11.78
CA TYR A 5 -0.21 -11.38 -11.25
C TYR A 5 -1.43 -12.24 -10.88
N LEU A 6 -2.60 -11.64 -10.67
CA LEU A 6 -3.85 -12.37 -10.48
C LEU A 6 -4.45 -12.81 -11.83
N SER A 7 -5.08 -13.99 -11.84
CA SER A 7 -5.93 -14.40 -12.96
C SER A 7 -7.24 -13.62 -12.96
N GLU A 8 -7.92 -13.55 -14.10
CA GLU A 8 -9.19 -12.82 -14.21
C GLU A 8 -10.27 -13.37 -13.25
N GLU A 9 -10.31 -14.69 -13.03
CA GLU A 9 -11.26 -15.30 -12.09
C GLU A 9 -11.02 -14.82 -10.65
N ARG A 10 -9.75 -14.59 -10.27
CA ARG A 10 -9.39 -14.08 -8.94
C ARG A 10 -9.70 -12.60 -8.75
N LYS A 11 -9.79 -11.84 -9.85
CA LYS A 11 -10.13 -10.41 -9.84
C LYS A 11 -11.63 -10.17 -9.75
N GLN A 12 -12.45 -11.11 -10.20
CA GLN A 12 -13.90 -10.97 -10.22
C GLN A 12 -14.48 -10.69 -8.83
N GLY A 13 -15.33 -9.66 -8.75
CA GLY A 13 -16.02 -9.26 -7.52
C GLY A 13 -15.16 -8.46 -6.53
N LEU A 14 -13.85 -8.28 -6.79
CA LEU A 14 -13.02 -7.40 -5.97
C LEU A 14 -13.37 -5.93 -6.25
N SER A 15 -13.44 -5.14 -5.18
CA SER A 15 -13.39 -3.68 -5.34
C SER A 15 -12.04 -3.26 -5.92
N GLN A 16 -11.97 -2.07 -6.52
CA GLN A 16 -10.73 -1.55 -7.09
C GLN A 16 -9.58 -1.54 -6.07
N ASN A 17 -9.87 -1.17 -4.82
CA ASN A 17 -8.86 -1.14 -3.76
C ASN A 17 -8.41 -2.55 -3.34
N ALA A 18 -9.37 -3.48 -3.22
CA ALA A 18 -9.07 -4.87 -2.91
C ALA A 18 -8.24 -5.53 -4.03
N LEU A 19 -8.50 -5.18 -5.30
CA LEU A 19 -7.71 -5.62 -6.43
C LEU A 19 -6.25 -5.15 -6.31
N TYR A 20 -6.00 -3.88 -6.00
CA TYR A 20 -4.64 -3.36 -5.83
C TYR A 20 -3.89 -4.06 -4.69
N ALA A 21 -4.53 -4.26 -3.54
CA ALA A 21 -3.91 -4.97 -2.42
C ALA A 21 -3.63 -6.45 -2.76
N ALA A 22 -4.55 -7.11 -3.46
CA ALA A 22 -4.41 -8.50 -3.83
C ALA A 22 -3.32 -8.71 -4.90
N GLU A 23 -3.24 -7.83 -5.90
CA GLU A 23 -2.17 -7.82 -6.91
C GLU A 23 -0.80 -7.55 -6.28
N SER A 24 -0.71 -6.60 -5.34
CA SER A 24 0.52 -6.35 -4.58
C SER A 24 1.00 -7.62 -3.86
N GLY A 25 0.08 -8.31 -3.16
CA GLY A 25 0.40 -9.56 -2.49
C GLY A 25 0.79 -10.70 -3.44
N ALA A 26 0.18 -10.76 -4.62
CA ALA A 26 0.50 -11.76 -5.64
C ALA A 26 1.87 -11.51 -6.27
N ALA A 27 2.20 -10.26 -6.62
CA ALA A 27 3.51 -9.86 -7.09
C ALA A 27 4.62 -10.21 -6.07
N ARG A 28 4.39 -9.92 -4.78
CA ARG A 28 5.33 -10.28 -3.72
C ARG A 28 5.55 -11.79 -3.61
N ARG A 29 4.49 -12.60 -3.71
CA ARG A 29 4.61 -14.08 -3.72
C ARG A 29 5.37 -14.60 -4.93
N ALA A 30 5.33 -13.89 -6.05
CA ALA A 30 6.10 -14.21 -7.25
C ALA A 30 7.55 -13.68 -7.20
N GLY A 31 7.96 -13.02 -6.11
CA GLY A 31 9.29 -12.43 -5.95
C GLY A 31 9.50 -11.09 -6.67
N ASP A 32 8.44 -10.48 -7.20
CA ASP A 32 8.49 -9.17 -7.85
C ASP A 32 8.11 -8.06 -6.86
N GLU A 33 9.11 -7.66 -6.07
CA GLU A 33 8.99 -6.56 -5.10
C GLU A 33 8.62 -5.23 -5.79
N GLU A 34 9.17 -4.95 -6.97
CA GLU A 34 8.90 -3.71 -7.69
C GLU A 34 7.42 -3.59 -8.05
N ALA A 35 6.84 -4.64 -8.65
CA ALA A 35 5.41 -4.67 -8.94
C ALA A 35 4.57 -4.69 -7.66
N ALA A 36 5.03 -5.35 -6.60
CA ALA A 36 4.31 -5.36 -5.32
C ALA A 36 4.14 -3.95 -4.75
N TRP A 37 5.21 -3.16 -4.71
CA TRP A 37 5.16 -1.77 -4.28
C TRP A 37 4.40 -0.88 -5.26
N ALA A 38 4.56 -1.10 -6.56
CA ALA A 38 3.83 -0.34 -7.58
C ALA A 38 2.31 -0.50 -7.46
N TRP A 39 1.82 -1.70 -7.17
CA TRP A 39 0.40 -1.92 -6.87
C TRP A 39 -0.02 -1.29 -5.55
N LEU A 40 0.81 -1.42 -4.51
CA LEU A 40 0.47 -0.91 -3.18
C LEU A 40 0.38 0.62 -3.14
N ARG A 41 1.14 1.34 -3.98
CA ARG A 41 1.02 2.81 -4.15
C ARG A 41 -0.36 3.26 -4.61
N LEU A 42 -1.09 2.42 -5.35
CA LEU A 42 -2.43 2.74 -5.84
C LEU A 42 -3.51 2.47 -4.77
N ALA A 43 -3.20 1.57 -3.83
CA ALA A 43 -4.12 1.15 -2.79
C ALA A 43 -4.31 2.25 -1.73
N GLU A 44 -5.54 2.38 -1.27
CA GLU A 44 -5.87 3.00 0.00
C GLU A 44 -5.56 1.99 1.12
N ILE A 45 -4.51 2.27 1.89
CA ILE A 45 -4.02 1.42 2.95
C ILE A 45 -4.66 1.83 4.27
N PRO A 46 -5.11 0.90 5.14
CA PRO A 46 -5.63 1.27 6.46
C PRO A 46 -4.62 2.08 7.29
N ALA A 47 -5.10 3.09 8.01
CA ALA A 47 -4.26 3.99 8.82
C ALA A 47 -3.31 3.24 9.77
N HIS A 48 -3.80 2.21 10.47
CA HIS A 48 -2.99 1.41 11.39
C HIS A 48 -1.86 0.65 10.69
N ALA A 49 -2.06 0.22 9.43
CA ALA A 49 -1.03 -0.47 8.65
C ALA A 49 0.04 0.50 8.16
N LEU A 50 -0.35 1.72 7.77
CA LEU A 50 0.60 2.81 7.47
C LEU A 50 1.43 3.19 8.71
N LEU A 51 0.80 3.24 9.89
CA LEU A 51 1.52 3.50 11.14
C LEU A 51 2.50 2.37 11.48
N ALA A 52 2.09 1.11 11.31
CA ALA A 52 2.99 -0.03 11.50
C ALA A 52 4.18 0.03 10.54
N LEU A 53 3.94 0.34 9.26
CA LEU A 53 5.00 0.51 8.26
C LEU A 53 5.96 1.65 8.64
N LYS A 54 5.44 2.79 9.11
CA LYS A 54 6.26 3.91 9.56
C LYS A 54 7.17 3.51 10.74
N ARG A 55 6.66 2.71 11.67
CA ARG A 55 7.45 2.25 12.83
C ARG A 55 8.58 1.30 12.45
N VAL A 56 8.41 0.54 11.37
CA VAL A 56 9.43 -0.41 10.88
C VAL A 56 10.44 0.27 9.96
N GLU A 57 9.95 1.05 8.98
CA GLU A 57 10.79 1.57 7.87
C GLU A 57 11.08 3.07 7.98
N GLY A 58 10.36 3.80 8.84
CA GLY A 58 10.46 5.24 8.98
C GLY A 58 9.57 6.03 8.01
N ALA A 59 9.40 7.31 8.32
CA ALA A 59 8.58 8.23 7.53
C ALA A 59 9.16 8.49 6.13
N ASP A 60 10.48 8.58 6.02
CA ASP A 60 11.16 8.86 4.75
C ASP A 60 10.99 7.71 3.74
N TYR A 61 10.90 6.47 4.23
CA TYR A 61 10.61 5.33 3.39
C TYR A 61 9.22 5.44 2.75
N ILE A 62 8.20 5.76 3.56
CA ILE A 62 6.82 5.94 3.07
C ILE A 62 6.76 7.04 2.00
N ARG A 63 7.45 8.17 2.24
CA ARG A 63 7.56 9.27 1.27
C ARG A 63 8.27 8.84 -0.01
N LYS A 64 9.40 8.14 0.10
CA LYS A 64 10.19 7.66 -1.02
C LYS A 64 9.40 6.68 -1.91
N ILE A 65 8.63 5.79 -1.30
CA ILE A 65 7.78 4.85 -2.03
C ILE A 65 6.55 5.58 -2.60
N GLY A 66 6.11 6.70 -2.02
CA GLY A 66 4.97 7.46 -2.54
C GLY A 66 3.63 6.75 -2.30
N LEU A 67 3.48 6.16 -1.12
CA LEU A 67 2.21 5.56 -0.71
C LEU A 67 1.15 6.63 -0.48
N ARG A 68 -0.10 6.27 -0.74
CA ARG A 68 -1.29 7.04 -0.37
C ARG A 68 -1.47 7.05 1.14
N THR A 69 -1.53 8.24 1.74
CA THR A 69 -1.53 8.46 3.20
C THR A 69 -2.83 9.05 3.74
N GLU A 70 -3.83 9.28 2.89
CA GLU A 70 -5.06 10.01 3.22
C GLU A 70 -5.82 9.39 4.41
N THR A 71 -5.79 8.07 4.56
CA THR A 71 -6.40 7.37 5.70
C THR A 71 -5.68 7.68 7.02
N ALA A 72 -4.34 7.66 7.02
CA ALA A 72 -3.53 8.00 8.17
C ALA A 72 -3.62 9.50 8.50
N GLU A 73 -3.68 10.36 7.48
CA GLU A 73 -3.92 11.80 7.67
C GLU A 73 -5.27 12.08 8.34
N LYS A 74 -6.32 11.36 7.93
CA LYS A 74 -7.65 11.47 8.54
C LYS A 74 -7.68 10.98 9.99
N THR A 75 -6.91 9.94 10.33
CA THR A 75 -6.92 9.34 11.67
C THR A 75 -5.94 10.01 12.64
N TYR A 76 -4.75 10.36 12.20
CA TYR A 76 -3.64 10.82 13.04
C TYR A 76 -3.26 12.29 12.84
N GLY A 77 -3.77 12.93 11.79
CA GLY A 77 -3.44 14.29 11.38
C GLY A 77 -2.50 14.33 10.17
N LYS A 78 -2.52 15.44 9.42
CA LYS A 78 -1.69 15.60 8.21
C LYS A 78 -0.18 15.58 8.49
N ASP A 79 0.21 15.85 9.73
CA ASP A 79 1.58 15.87 10.23
C ASP A 79 2.03 14.52 10.84
N TRP A 80 1.23 13.45 10.68
CA TRP A 80 1.49 12.16 11.33
C TRP A 80 2.84 11.54 10.97
N LEU A 81 3.38 11.82 9.78
CA LEU A 81 4.70 11.34 9.38
C LEU A 81 5.82 11.99 10.20
N ASP A 82 5.64 13.23 10.67
CA ASP A 82 6.66 14.01 11.39
C ASP A 82 6.55 13.86 12.92
N ARG A 83 5.43 13.34 13.41
CA ARG A 83 5.17 13.15 14.84
C ARG A 83 5.68 11.81 15.36
N ASN A 84 6.05 11.75 16.62
CA ASN A 84 6.30 10.48 17.30
C ASN A 84 4.97 9.94 17.87
N ILE A 85 4.36 8.96 17.19
CA ILE A 85 3.04 8.36 17.50
C ILE A 85 3.07 6.83 17.39
#